data_AF-A0A7V9K121-F1
#
_entry.id   AF-A0A7V9K121-F1
#
_cell.length_a   1.000
_cell.length_b   1.000
_cell.length_c   1.000
_cell.angle_alpha   90.00
_cell.angle_beta   90.00
_cell.angle_gamma   90.00
#
_symmetry.space_group_name_H-M   'P 1'
#
loop_
_entity.id
_entity.type
_entity.pdbx_description
1 polymer ?
#
loop_
_entity_poly.entity_id
_entity_poly.type
_entity_poly.pdbx_seq_one_letter_code
_entity_poly.pdbx_strand_id
1 'polypeptide(L)'
;MKNQKFTGSHLLLLIMAAFISCNESKTEEVITGTNAEDSINSPVTNVKSNVLDTVLYNQMLTSMSNNDTNNLWPVKTAYPLPGAILPFNRIVAYYGNLYSTRMGILGEFPKDSMFNRLKEEVANWQAAEPELPVLPALHYIAVTAQLAPGKDGKYRMRMPFHQIDTIMNWAKEINALVFVDIQIGHSSLGEEVPQLEKYLSQPGVHLGIDPEFAMQAGVAPGKRIGTFDAKDINVAIDYLAELVRKNNLPPKMLVIHRFTQGMVTNYKEIKTVPEVQIIMDMDGWGDKVLKRSTWLRYIYREPVQFAGFKIFYKNDTKKDKNGLYQPEELVKFTPKPLYIQYQ
;
A
#
# COMPACT_ATOMS: atom_id res chain seq x y z
N MET A 1 -51.79 -27.56 -37.13
CA MET A 1 -52.04 -28.60 -36.10
C MET A 1 -51.83 -27.95 -34.74
N LYS A 2 -52.94 -27.58 -34.05
CA LYS A 2 -53.42 -28.10 -32.74
C LYS A 2 -52.37 -27.98 -31.60
N ASN A 3 -52.61 -27.54 -30.37
CA ASN A 3 -53.70 -26.98 -29.52
C ASN A 3 -52.95 -26.51 -28.23
N GLN A 4 -53.15 -25.33 -27.65
CA GLN A 4 -54.14 -24.92 -26.63
C GLN A 4 -54.08 -25.59 -25.21
N LYS A 5 -54.11 -24.70 -24.18
CA LYS A 5 -54.66 -24.79 -22.79
C LYS A 5 -53.84 -25.48 -21.68
N PHE A 6 -54.07 -25.28 -20.37
CA PHE A 6 -54.44 -24.21 -19.39
C PHE A 6 -54.53 -24.96 -18.02
N THR A 7 -54.70 -24.23 -16.89
CA THR A 7 -55.15 -24.66 -15.51
C THR A 7 -54.07 -25.04 -14.48
N GLY A 8 -54.12 -24.69 -13.18
CA GLY A 8 -55.06 -23.96 -12.28
C GLY A 8 -54.26 -23.34 -11.09
N SER A 9 -54.63 -22.23 -10.43
CA SER A 9 -55.77 -21.90 -9.52
C SER A 9 -55.77 -22.61 -8.15
N HIS A 10 -55.44 -21.87 -7.07
CA HIS A 10 -55.93 -21.87 -5.67
C HIS A 10 -55.12 -20.76 -4.95
N LEU A 11 -55.60 -19.58 -4.53
CA LEU A 11 -56.76 -19.07 -3.80
C LEU A 11 -56.85 -19.46 -2.30
N LEU A 12 -56.79 -18.42 -1.45
CA LEU A 12 -57.27 -18.26 -0.06
C LEU A 12 -56.40 -18.95 1.04
N LEU A 13 -56.15 -18.38 2.23
CA LEU A 13 -56.94 -17.51 3.09
C LEU A 13 -56.05 -16.76 4.13
N LEU A 14 -56.41 -15.51 4.45
CA LEU A 14 -55.98 -14.72 5.61
C LEU A 14 -56.28 -15.44 6.95
N ILE A 15 -55.41 -15.28 7.96
CA ILE A 15 -55.86 -15.14 9.36
C ILE A 15 -55.10 -13.98 10.02
N MET A 16 -55.83 -12.89 10.24
CA MET A 16 -55.60 -11.87 11.26
C MET A 16 -55.97 -12.45 12.63
N ALA A 17 -55.21 -12.14 13.67
CA ALA A 17 -55.73 -12.01 15.02
C ALA A 17 -54.90 -10.98 15.80
N ALA A 18 -55.57 -9.89 16.16
CA ALA A 18 -55.10 -8.84 17.06
C ALA A 18 -55.69 -9.06 18.46
N PHE A 19 -54.94 -8.66 19.48
CA PHE A 19 -55.41 -8.25 20.82
C PHE A 19 -54.47 -7.11 21.23
N ILE A 20 -54.83 -5.82 21.12
CA ILE A 20 -55.65 -4.96 22.02
C ILE A 20 -55.23 -5.05 23.49
N SER A 21 -54.60 -3.97 24.00
CA SER A 21 -55.15 -3.04 25.01
C SER A 21 -54.11 -1.93 25.27
N CYS A 22 -54.39 -0.67 24.92
CA CYS A 22 -54.89 0.43 25.78
C CYS A 22 -53.88 0.90 26.86
N ASN A 23 -53.70 2.17 27.19
CA ASN A 23 -54.06 3.50 26.67
C ASN A 23 -53.41 4.46 27.71
N GLU A 24 -52.81 5.58 27.33
CA GLU A 24 -53.03 6.88 27.99
C GLU A 24 -52.18 7.99 27.38
N SER A 25 -52.88 9.09 27.14
CA SER A 25 -52.47 10.35 26.54
C SER A 25 -51.97 11.38 27.56
N LYS A 26 -51.36 12.46 27.03
CA LYS A 26 -51.01 13.79 27.60
C LYS A 26 -49.50 13.89 27.88
N THR A 27 -48.76 14.93 27.51
CA THR A 27 -49.05 16.30 27.08
C THR A 27 -47.78 16.85 26.40
N GLU A 28 -47.90 17.79 25.46
CA GLU A 28 -46.76 18.58 24.97
C GLU A 28 -46.25 19.53 26.08
N GLU A 29 -44.93 19.55 26.28
CA GLU A 29 -44.22 20.71 26.83
C GLU A 29 -43.00 21.00 25.96
N VAL A 30 -42.98 22.21 25.41
CA VAL A 30 -41.85 22.81 24.68
C VAL A 30 -40.85 23.32 25.70
N ILE A 31 -39.64 22.76 25.74
CA ILE A 31 -38.46 23.44 26.28
C ILE A 31 -37.25 23.20 25.37
N THR A 32 -36.68 24.32 24.96
CA THR A 32 -35.45 24.58 24.22
C THR A 32 -34.20 23.88 24.78
N GLY A 33 -33.29 23.40 23.91
CA GLY A 33 -31.88 23.26 24.29
C GLY A 33 -31.07 22.18 23.56
N THR A 34 -30.21 22.63 22.64
CA THR A 34 -28.86 22.13 22.31
C THR A 34 -28.65 20.71 21.76
N ASN A 35 -28.10 20.68 20.55
CA ASN A 35 -27.50 19.56 19.84
C ASN A 35 -26.51 18.77 20.72
N ALA A 36 -26.64 17.44 20.74
CA ALA A 36 -25.57 16.53 21.07
C ALA A 36 -25.57 15.42 20.01
N GLU A 37 -24.54 15.44 19.17
CA GLU A 37 -24.21 14.39 18.21
C GLU A 37 -23.79 13.13 18.96
N ASP A 38 -24.47 12.02 18.68
CA ASP A 38 -24.03 10.67 19.07
C ASP A 38 -22.78 10.30 18.26
N SER A 39 -21.61 10.51 18.86
CA SER A 39 -20.34 9.94 18.40
C SER A 39 -20.10 8.61 19.11
N ILE A 40 -20.33 7.47 18.44
CA ILE A 40 -19.94 6.15 18.95
C ILE A 40 -19.11 5.36 17.92
N ASN A 41 -17.83 5.20 18.29
CA ASN A 41 -16.85 4.15 17.96
C ASN A 41 -16.36 3.91 16.52
N SER A 42 -15.19 4.48 16.23
CA SER A 42 -14.16 3.89 15.35
C SER A 42 -12.99 3.37 16.19
N PRO A 43 -12.53 2.11 16.07
CA PRO A 43 -11.25 1.70 16.63
C PRO A 43 -10.19 1.66 15.53
N VAL A 44 -9.67 2.84 15.17
CA VAL A 44 -8.29 3.00 14.66
C VAL A 44 -7.73 4.26 15.30
N THR A 45 -7.29 4.16 16.54
CA THR A 45 -6.36 5.12 17.15
C THR A 45 -5.93 4.58 18.50
N ASN A 46 -4.70 4.09 18.57
CA ASN A 46 -3.90 4.31 19.77
C ASN A 46 -2.75 5.26 19.41
N VAL A 47 -3.11 6.45 18.94
CA VAL A 47 -2.19 7.59 18.85
C VAL A 47 -2.29 8.32 20.18
N LYS A 48 -1.54 7.85 21.19
CA LYS A 48 -1.40 8.53 22.48
C LYS A 48 0.00 8.52 23.08
N SER A 49 1.03 8.16 22.32
CA SER A 49 2.40 8.53 22.69
C SER A 49 2.95 9.53 21.69
N ASN A 50 3.12 10.78 22.14
CA ASN A 50 3.88 11.81 21.41
C ASN A 50 5.40 11.53 21.44
N VAL A 51 5.82 10.35 21.91
CA VAL A 51 7.22 9.97 22.09
C VAL A 51 7.45 8.59 21.47
N LEU A 52 8.51 8.48 20.66
CA LEU A 52 8.98 7.20 20.13
C LEU A 52 9.61 6.38 21.26
N ASP A 53 9.18 5.12 21.43
CA ASP A 53 9.91 4.16 22.26
C ASP A 53 11.18 3.72 21.53
N THR A 54 12.30 4.37 21.83
CA THR A 54 13.59 4.08 21.19
C THR A 54 14.15 2.72 21.59
N VAL A 55 13.79 2.18 22.76
CA VAL A 55 14.26 0.86 23.21
C VAL A 55 13.59 -0.22 22.38
N LEU A 56 12.25 -0.17 22.27
CA LEU A 56 11.51 -1.08 21.42
C LEU A 56 11.92 -0.93 19.95
N TYR A 57 12.10 0.31 19.47
CA TYR A 57 12.55 0.56 18.10
C TYR A 57 13.87 -0.15 17.79
N ASN A 58 14.87 -0.04 18.68
CA ASN A 58 16.16 -0.71 18.50
C ASN A 58 16.08 -2.24 18.60
N GLN A 59 15.21 -2.76 19.47
CA GLN A 59 14.93 -4.20 19.54
C GLN A 59 14.33 -4.72 18.23
N MET A 60 13.34 -4.01 17.68
CA MET A 60 12.70 -4.36 16.43
C MET A 60 13.66 -4.25 15.23
N LEU A 61 14.52 -3.22 15.20
CA LEU A 61 15.60 -3.10 14.20
C LEU A 61 16.57 -4.30 14.23
N THR A 62 16.88 -4.80 15.43
CA THR A 62 17.73 -5.98 15.60
C THR A 62 17.02 -7.26 15.16
N SER A 63 15.73 -7.41 15.47
CA SER A 63 14.93 -8.56 15.02
C SER A 63 14.80 -8.62 13.49
N MET A 64 14.54 -7.47 12.84
CA MET A 64 14.41 -7.42 11.37
C MET A 64 15.74 -7.64 10.64
N SER A 65 16.89 -7.35 11.25
CA SER A 65 18.17 -7.61 10.60
C SER A 65 18.49 -9.10 10.50
N ASN A 66 17.75 -9.95 11.22
CA ASN A 66 17.81 -11.40 11.13
C ASN A 66 19.24 -11.95 11.24
N ASN A 67 19.98 -11.47 12.25
CA ASN A 67 21.37 -11.85 12.53
C ASN A 67 22.33 -11.62 11.35
N ASP A 68 22.19 -10.50 10.64
CA ASP A 68 23.12 -10.14 9.58
C ASP A 68 24.58 -10.12 10.09
N THR A 69 25.39 -11.04 9.58
CA THR A 69 26.79 -11.21 9.99
C THR A 69 27.74 -10.22 9.30
N ASN A 70 27.27 -9.54 8.25
CA ASN A 70 28.09 -8.58 7.50
C ASN A 70 27.90 -7.14 7.97
N ASN A 71 27.05 -6.90 8.98
CA ASN A 71 26.74 -5.58 9.54
C ASN A 71 26.27 -4.55 8.48
N LEU A 72 25.61 -5.02 7.42
CA LEU A 72 24.92 -4.19 6.44
C LEU A 72 23.54 -3.76 6.94
N TRP A 73 22.90 -4.61 7.75
CA TRP A 73 21.57 -4.39 8.32
C TRP A 73 21.58 -4.52 9.86
N PRO A 74 20.80 -3.71 10.59
CA PRO A 74 20.01 -2.59 10.10
C PRO A 74 20.91 -1.39 9.74
N VAL A 75 20.47 -0.54 8.80
CA VAL A 75 21.19 0.69 8.50
C VAL A 75 21.04 1.67 9.65
N LYS A 76 22.15 2.24 10.11
CA LYS A 76 22.13 3.29 11.14
C LYS A 76 21.58 4.58 10.53
N THR A 77 20.39 4.96 10.98
CA THR A 77 19.68 6.17 10.55
C THR A 77 19.25 6.98 11.78
N ALA A 78 18.81 8.22 11.59
CA ALA A 78 18.18 8.98 12.66
C ALA A 78 16.88 8.27 13.12
N TYR A 79 16.51 8.45 14.39
CA TYR A 79 15.22 7.97 14.86
C TYR A 79 14.07 8.67 14.11
N PRO A 80 13.02 7.94 13.72
CA PRO A 80 11.86 8.54 13.07
C PRO A 80 11.04 9.37 14.06
N LEU A 81 10.16 10.22 13.53
CA LEU A 81 9.17 10.91 14.38
C LEU A 81 8.18 9.89 15.01
N PRO A 82 7.51 10.26 16.12
CA PRO A 82 6.42 9.47 16.68
C PRO A 82 5.35 9.14 15.62
N GLY A 83 4.76 7.94 15.73
CA GLY A 83 3.81 7.43 14.74
C GLY A 83 4.42 6.69 13.55
N ALA A 84 5.74 6.44 13.58
CA ALA A 84 6.42 5.56 12.63
C ALA A 84 5.76 4.16 12.61
N ILE A 85 5.56 3.61 11.41
CA ILE A 85 4.92 2.30 11.23
C ILE A 85 5.97 1.18 11.24
N LEU A 86 7.09 1.40 10.55
CA LEU A 86 8.23 0.47 10.54
C LEU A 86 9.23 0.82 11.66
N PRO A 87 9.90 -0.16 12.26
CA PRO A 87 9.78 -1.60 12.06
C PRO A 87 8.72 -2.28 12.95
N PHE A 88 7.77 -1.54 13.53
CA PHE A 88 6.80 -2.08 14.49
C PHE A 88 5.71 -2.94 13.85
N ASN A 89 5.51 -2.84 12.54
CA ASN A 89 4.50 -3.58 11.80
C ASN A 89 5.10 -4.16 10.52
N ARG A 90 4.50 -5.24 10.02
CA ARG A 90 4.62 -5.67 8.62
C ARG A 90 3.45 -5.11 7.83
N ILE A 91 3.70 -4.70 6.60
CA ILE A 91 2.68 -4.20 5.68
C ILE A 91 2.46 -5.24 4.59
N VAL A 92 1.21 -5.60 4.32
CA VAL A 92 0.82 -6.48 3.22
C VAL A 92 -0.07 -5.69 2.27
N ALA A 93 0.44 -5.41 1.09
CA ALA A 93 -0.14 -4.51 0.11
C ALA A 93 -0.65 -5.25 -1.12
N TYR A 94 -1.85 -4.88 -1.59
CA TYR A 94 -2.33 -5.24 -2.92
C TYR A 94 -2.09 -4.09 -3.88
N TYR A 95 -1.32 -4.34 -4.94
CA TYR A 95 -0.91 -3.34 -5.91
C TYR A 95 -1.79 -3.34 -7.16
N GLY A 96 -2.05 -2.17 -7.73
CA GLY A 96 -2.54 -2.05 -9.09
C GLY A 96 -3.40 -0.84 -9.41
N ASN A 97 -4.24 -0.96 -10.43
CA ASN A 97 -5.03 0.14 -10.98
C ASN A 97 -6.49 -0.28 -11.26
N LEU A 98 -7.47 0.55 -10.90
CA LEU A 98 -8.90 0.19 -10.99
C LEU A 98 -9.44 0.16 -12.43
N TYR A 99 -8.74 0.74 -13.41
CA TYR A 99 -9.12 0.66 -14.83
C TYR A 99 -8.49 -0.53 -15.56
N SER A 100 -7.69 -1.36 -14.90
CA SER A 100 -7.03 -2.48 -15.55
C SER A 100 -6.91 -3.70 -14.66
N THR A 101 -7.57 -4.79 -15.07
CA THR A 101 -7.42 -6.12 -14.46
C THR A 101 -6.08 -6.79 -14.75
N ARG A 102 -5.20 -6.13 -15.51
CA ARG A 102 -3.87 -6.63 -15.90
C ARG A 102 -2.72 -5.86 -15.24
N MET A 103 -3.02 -4.82 -14.47
CA MET A 103 -2.02 -3.99 -13.80
C MET A 103 -1.94 -4.25 -12.30
N GLY A 104 -2.37 -5.44 -11.87
CA GLY A 104 -2.19 -5.94 -10.50
C GLY A 104 -3.48 -6.28 -9.79
N ILE A 105 -3.34 -7.12 -8.76
CA ILE A 105 -4.45 -7.74 -8.03
C ILE A 105 -5.46 -6.74 -7.44
N LEU A 106 -5.04 -5.52 -7.11
CA LEU A 106 -5.94 -4.47 -6.58
C LEU A 106 -7.12 -4.18 -7.51
N GLY A 107 -6.87 -4.18 -8.82
CA GLY A 107 -7.87 -3.93 -9.87
C GLY A 107 -8.35 -5.18 -10.60
N GLU A 108 -7.85 -6.36 -10.24
CA GLU A 108 -8.15 -7.61 -10.94
C GLU A 108 -9.53 -8.18 -10.59
N PHE A 109 -9.93 -8.07 -9.32
CA PHE A 109 -11.15 -8.68 -8.79
C PHE A 109 -12.17 -7.62 -8.33
N PRO A 110 -13.46 -7.97 -8.25
CA PRO A 110 -14.45 -7.14 -7.55
C PRO A 110 -14.01 -6.86 -6.11
N LYS A 111 -14.33 -5.68 -5.58
CA LYS A 111 -13.88 -5.15 -4.27
C LYS A 111 -13.92 -6.20 -3.15
N ASP A 112 -15.06 -6.83 -2.91
CA ASP A 112 -15.22 -7.73 -1.76
C ASP A 112 -14.39 -9.02 -1.91
N SER A 113 -14.25 -9.52 -3.14
CA SER A 113 -13.37 -10.66 -3.45
C SER A 113 -11.90 -10.28 -3.24
N MET A 114 -11.51 -9.09 -3.69
CA MET A 114 -10.17 -8.54 -3.47
C MET A 114 -9.87 -8.38 -1.96
N PHE A 115 -10.81 -7.83 -1.18
CA PHE A 115 -10.67 -7.68 0.27
C PHE A 115 -10.52 -9.01 1.00
N ASN A 116 -11.30 -10.02 0.63
CA ASN A 116 -11.21 -11.33 1.27
C ASN A 116 -9.82 -11.95 1.05
N ARG A 117 -9.29 -11.85 -0.17
CA ARG A 117 -7.94 -12.34 -0.51
C ARG A 117 -6.86 -11.57 0.25
N LEU A 118 -6.97 -10.25 0.34
CA LEU A 118 -6.03 -9.43 1.11
C LEU A 118 -6.05 -9.82 2.60
N LYS A 119 -7.23 -10.05 3.18
CA LYS A 119 -7.38 -10.51 4.57
C LYS A 119 -6.76 -11.89 4.79
N GLU A 120 -6.88 -12.79 3.82
CA GLU A 120 -6.22 -14.11 3.86
C GLU A 120 -4.70 -13.95 3.86
N GLU A 121 -4.12 -13.11 2.99
CA GLU A 121 -2.67 -12.87 3.00
C GLU A 121 -2.20 -12.21 4.30
N VAL A 122 -2.94 -11.24 4.83
CA VAL A 122 -2.66 -10.65 6.15
C VAL A 122 -2.63 -11.72 7.24
N ALA A 123 -3.61 -12.63 7.25
CA ALA A 123 -3.66 -13.73 8.22
C ALA A 123 -2.48 -14.70 8.07
N ASN A 124 -2.09 -15.03 6.83
CA ASN A 124 -0.94 -15.89 6.55
C ASN A 124 0.36 -15.27 7.07
N TRP A 125 0.57 -13.98 6.81
CA TRP A 125 1.74 -13.26 7.31
C TRP A 125 1.75 -13.12 8.83
N GLN A 126 0.59 -12.94 9.44
CA GLN A 126 0.45 -12.87 10.90
C GLN A 126 0.77 -14.22 11.55
N ALA A 127 0.36 -15.33 10.92
CA ALA A 127 0.66 -16.67 11.40
C ALA A 127 2.16 -17.01 11.31
N ALA A 128 2.85 -16.55 10.27
CA ALA A 128 4.27 -16.81 10.07
C ALA A 128 5.20 -16.04 11.05
N GLU A 129 4.77 -14.90 11.59
CA GLU A 129 5.49 -14.16 12.62
C GLU A 129 4.51 -13.47 13.60
N PRO A 130 3.99 -14.20 14.60
CA PRO A 130 2.92 -13.70 15.49
C PRO A 130 3.26 -12.44 16.29
N GLU A 131 4.55 -12.23 16.59
CA GLU A 131 5.02 -11.10 17.40
C GLU A 131 5.06 -9.77 16.62
N LEU A 132 4.91 -9.80 15.29
CA LEU A 132 4.90 -8.61 14.44
C LEU A 132 3.51 -8.38 13.86
N PRO A 133 2.77 -7.36 14.31
CA PRO A 133 1.46 -7.03 13.76
C PRO A 133 1.50 -6.78 12.25
N VAL A 134 0.48 -7.25 11.53
CA VAL A 134 0.36 -7.09 10.08
C VAL A 134 -0.74 -6.11 9.71
N LEU A 135 -0.41 -5.08 8.93
CA LEU A 135 -1.34 -4.07 8.42
C LEU A 135 -1.65 -4.30 6.93
N PRO A 136 -2.93 -4.31 6.52
CA PRO A 136 -3.27 -4.31 5.11
C PRO A 136 -2.93 -2.96 4.46
N ALA A 137 -2.66 -2.97 3.16
CA ALA A 137 -2.48 -1.77 2.36
C ALA A 137 -3.06 -1.91 0.94
N LEU A 138 -3.56 -0.80 0.39
CA LEU A 138 -3.96 -0.67 -1.00
C LEU A 138 -2.94 0.23 -1.72
N HIS A 139 -2.15 -0.35 -2.62
CA HIS A 139 -1.10 0.36 -3.35
C HIS A 139 -1.57 0.67 -4.78
N TYR A 140 -2.04 1.89 -4.98
CA TYR A 140 -2.73 2.29 -6.19
C TYR A 140 -1.84 3.09 -7.15
N ILE A 141 -1.78 2.64 -8.41
CA ILE A 141 -1.05 3.33 -9.48
C ILE A 141 -1.83 4.57 -9.94
N ALA A 142 -1.45 5.72 -9.39
CA ALA A 142 -2.07 7.01 -9.65
C ALA A 142 -1.55 7.66 -10.93
N VAL A 143 -0.31 7.36 -11.31
CA VAL A 143 0.28 7.82 -12.57
C VAL A 143 0.89 6.63 -13.29
N THR A 144 0.47 6.38 -14.52
CA THR A 144 0.91 5.23 -15.32
C THR A 144 1.78 5.68 -16.49
N ALA A 145 2.89 5.01 -16.72
CA ALA A 145 3.72 5.28 -17.88
C ALA A 145 3.00 4.83 -19.17
N GLN A 146 3.23 5.56 -20.26
CA GLN A 146 2.54 5.36 -21.53
C GLN A 146 3.54 5.08 -22.65
N LEU A 147 3.19 4.19 -23.58
CA LEU A 147 4.00 3.94 -24.78
C LEU A 147 4.03 5.13 -25.73
N ALA A 148 2.93 5.90 -25.77
CA ALA A 148 2.79 7.09 -26.59
C ALA A 148 2.89 8.36 -25.74
N PRO A 149 3.44 9.46 -26.29
CA PRO A 149 3.48 10.74 -25.59
C PRO A 149 2.06 11.28 -25.37
N GLY A 150 1.82 11.86 -24.20
CA GLY A 150 0.67 12.73 -23.96
C GLY A 150 0.82 14.09 -24.67
N LYS A 151 -0.15 14.98 -24.46
CA LYS A 151 -0.14 16.33 -25.08
C LYS A 151 1.08 17.16 -24.71
N ASP A 152 1.66 16.91 -23.53
CA ASP A 152 2.84 17.57 -23.00
C ASP A 152 4.15 16.80 -23.26
N GLY A 153 4.08 15.70 -24.03
CA GLY A 153 5.25 14.90 -24.37
C GLY A 153 5.80 14.03 -23.23
N LYS A 154 5.10 13.93 -22.08
CA LYS A 154 5.68 13.33 -20.86
C LYS A 154 5.54 11.80 -20.74
N TYR A 155 4.96 11.11 -21.73
CA TYR A 155 4.80 9.64 -21.73
C TYR A 155 4.19 9.07 -20.44
N ARG A 156 3.21 9.77 -19.88
CA ARG A 156 2.52 9.39 -18.64
C ARG A 156 1.05 9.77 -18.71
N MET A 157 0.21 9.04 -17.97
CA MET A 157 -1.21 9.33 -17.79
C MET A 157 -1.53 9.38 -16.29
N ARG A 158 -2.06 10.52 -15.83
CA ARG A 158 -2.57 10.67 -14.47
C ARG A 158 -3.98 10.11 -14.42
N MET A 159 -4.24 9.23 -13.46
CA MET A 159 -5.57 8.72 -13.23
C MET A 159 -6.47 9.83 -12.67
N PRO A 160 -7.79 9.78 -12.93
CA PRO A 160 -8.72 10.68 -12.29
C PRO A 160 -8.61 10.61 -10.77
N PHE A 161 -8.50 11.76 -10.13
CA PHE A 161 -8.34 11.89 -8.68
C PHE A 161 -9.44 11.21 -7.85
N HIS A 162 -10.66 11.10 -8.37
CA HIS A 162 -11.74 10.36 -7.70
C HIS A 162 -11.44 8.86 -7.49
N GLN A 163 -10.50 8.27 -8.24
CA GLN A 163 -10.06 6.91 -7.97
C GLN A 163 -9.21 6.84 -6.70
N ILE A 164 -8.39 7.84 -6.41
CA ILE A 164 -7.65 7.90 -5.15
C ILE A 164 -8.65 8.09 -4.00
N ASP A 165 -9.66 8.95 -4.17
CA ASP A 165 -10.76 9.09 -3.20
C ASP A 165 -11.48 7.73 -2.97
N THR A 166 -11.66 6.93 -4.02
CA THR A 166 -12.27 5.59 -3.95
C THR A 166 -11.40 4.61 -3.16
N ILE A 167 -10.10 4.55 -3.47
CA ILE A 167 -9.12 3.71 -2.74
C ILE A 167 -9.05 4.11 -1.27
N MET A 168 -9.07 5.40 -0.96
CA MET A 168 -9.10 5.87 0.43
C MET A 168 -10.36 5.45 1.18
N ASN A 169 -11.53 5.48 0.52
CA ASN A 169 -12.76 5.01 1.14
C ASN A 169 -12.72 3.50 1.38
N TRP A 170 -12.22 2.73 0.41
CA TRP A 170 -12.01 1.29 0.56
C TRP A 170 -11.03 0.97 1.69
N ALA A 171 -9.94 1.72 1.80
CA ALA A 171 -8.95 1.50 2.85
C ALA A 171 -9.54 1.72 4.25
N LYS A 172 -10.45 2.69 4.44
CA LYS A 172 -11.15 2.91 5.71
C LYS A 172 -12.02 1.71 6.12
N GLU A 173 -12.65 1.01 5.18
CA GLU A 173 -13.51 -0.16 5.47
C GLU A 173 -12.74 -1.33 6.09
N ILE A 174 -11.42 -1.42 5.81
CA ILE A 174 -10.56 -2.52 6.25
C ILE A 174 -9.37 -2.05 7.08
N ASN A 175 -9.37 -0.80 7.54
CA ASN A 175 -8.28 -0.17 8.29
C ASN A 175 -6.90 -0.31 7.61
N ALA A 176 -6.88 -0.18 6.28
CA ALA A 176 -5.67 -0.30 5.48
C ALA A 176 -4.94 1.03 5.30
N LEU A 177 -3.64 0.93 5.04
CA LEU A 177 -2.83 2.03 4.52
C LEU A 177 -3.11 2.23 3.03
N VAL A 178 -2.80 3.43 2.52
CA VAL A 178 -2.86 3.73 1.09
C VAL A 178 -1.48 4.15 0.60
N PHE A 179 -1.06 3.62 -0.54
CA PHE A 179 0.08 4.13 -1.28
C PHE A 179 -0.41 4.66 -2.62
N VAL A 180 0.00 5.88 -2.97
CA VAL A 180 -0.19 6.44 -4.31
C VAL A 180 1.11 6.26 -5.08
N ASP A 181 1.08 5.49 -6.16
CA ASP A 181 2.25 5.13 -6.93
C ASP A 181 2.37 5.94 -8.22
N ILE A 182 3.60 6.27 -8.61
CA ILE A 182 3.89 7.08 -9.79
C ILE A 182 4.93 6.46 -10.74
N GLN A 183 4.49 6.31 -11.99
CA GLN A 183 5.32 5.97 -13.14
C GLN A 183 5.50 7.22 -14.01
N ILE A 184 6.64 7.89 -13.85
CA ILE A 184 6.77 9.29 -14.30
C ILE A 184 6.97 9.45 -15.82
N GLY A 185 7.37 8.42 -16.55
CA GLY A 185 7.71 8.53 -17.96
C GLY A 185 8.87 9.50 -18.19
N HIS A 186 8.61 10.60 -18.90
CA HIS A 186 9.57 11.70 -19.17
C HIS A 186 9.35 12.91 -18.23
N SER A 187 8.50 12.76 -17.20
CA SER A 187 8.30 13.76 -16.16
C SER A 187 9.44 13.72 -15.13
N SER A 188 9.23 14.37 -13.99
CA SER A 188 10.14 14.34 -12.85
C SER A 188 9.36 14.18 -11.55
N LEU A 189 10.02 13.69 -10.50
CA LEU A 189 9.40 13.58 -9.17
C LEU A 189 8.97 14.95 -8.64
N GLY A 190 9.73 16.02 -8.95
CA GLY A 190 9.36 17.40 -8.60
C GLY A 190 8.12 17.93 -9.34
N GLU A 191 7.76 17.37 -10.49
CA GLU A 191 6.54 17.72 -11.22
C GLU A 191 5.33 16.86 -10.78
N GLU A 192 5.54 15.57 -10.51
CA GLU A 192 4.45 14.62 -10.24
C GLU A 192 4.04 14.54 -8.77
N VAL A 193 4.99 14.56 -7.82
CA VAL A 193 4.67 14.41 -6.39
C VAL A 193 3.78 15.55 -5.87
N PRO A 194 4.01 16.84 -6.21
CA PRO A 194 3.15 17.93 -5.75
C PRO A 194 1.70 17.84 -6.22
N GLN A 195 1.44 17.14 -7.34
CA GLN A 195 0.06 16.93 -7.81
C GLN A 195 -0.77 16.06 -6.85
N LEU A 196 -0.10 15.32 -5.95
CA LEU A 196 -0.71 14.43 -4.98
C LEU A 196 -0.72 15.03 -3.55
N GLU A 197 -0.37 16.30 -3.37
CA GLU A 197 -0.27 16.96 -2.04
C GLU A 197 -1.53 16.77 -1.20
N LYS A 198 -2.72 16.93 -1.80
CA LYS A 198 -4.02 16.74 -1.14
C LYS A 198 -4.10 15.38 -0.44
N TYR A 199 -3.60 14.32 -1.09
CA TYR A 199 -3.66 12.96 -0.60
C TYR A 199 -2.53 12.66 0.36
N LEU A 200 -1.30 13.04 0.00
CA LEU A 200 -0.12 12.82 0.85
C LEU A 200 -0.20 13.60 2.17
N SER A 201 -1.01 14.66 2.24
CA SER A 201 -1.30 15.38 3.48
C SER A 201 -2.16 14.59 4.48
N GLN A 202 -2.70 13.43 4.09
CA GLN A 202 -3.51 12.57 4.96
C GLN A 202 -2.60 11.57 5.70
N PRO A 203 -2.72 11.37 7.02
CA PRO A 203 -1.78 10.56 7.81
C PRO A 203 -1.45 9.18 7.23
N GLY A 204 -2.47 8.40 6.83
CA GLY A 204 -2.33 7.02 6.32
C GLY A 204 -2.07 6.87 4.80
N VAL A 205 -1.73 7.96 4.11
CA VAL A 205 -1.38 7.94 2.68
C VAL A 205 0.13 8.14 2.50
N HIS A 206 0.73 7.27 1.69
CA HIS A 206 2.16 7.13 1.44
C HIS A 206 2.47 7.13 -0.06
N LEU A 207 3.75 7.15 -0.43
CA LEU A 207 4.19 7.28 -1.83
C LEU A 207 4.92 6.02 -2.31
N GLY A 208 4.59 5.57 -3.52
CA GLY A 208 5.38 4.61 -4.30
C GLY A 208 5.99 5.28 -5.53
N ILE A 209 7.21 4.89 -5.89
CA ILE A 209 7.88 5.34 -7.12
C ILE A 209 8.45 4.14 -7.87
N ASP A 210 8.31 4.17 -9.20
CA ASP A 210 8.76 3.13 -10.12
C ASP A 210 9.94 3.62 -10.98
N PRO A 211 11.21 3.40 -10.57
CA PRO A 211 12.39 3.85 -11.33
C PRO A 211 12.49 3.26 -12.73
N GLU A 212 11.95 2.06 -12.99
CA GLU A 212 11.95 1.44 -14.31
C GLU A 212 11.19 2.24 -15.36
N PHE A 213 10.32 3.17 -14.92
CA PHE A 213 9.59 4.09 -15.77
C PHE A 213 10.12 5.53 -15.73
N ALA A 214 11.25 5.78 -15.07
CA ALA A 214 11.98 7.04 -15.12
C ALA A 214 12.89 7.07 -16.36
N MET A 215 12.36 7.56 -17.47
CA MET A 215 12.99 7.40 -18.78
C MET A 215 13.92 8.57 -19.13
N GLN A 216 15.03 8.23 -19.78
CA GLN A 216 15.86 9.23 -20.45
C GLN A 216 15.12 9.84 -21.65
N ALA A 217 15.48 11.07 -21.98
CA ALA A 217 14.90 11.79 -23.13
C ALA A 217 14.98 10.94 -24.42
N GLY A 218 13.88 10.88 -25.16
CA GLY A 218 13.77 10.15 -26.42
C GLY A 218 13.55 8.63 -26.30
N VAL A 219 13.53 8.05 -25.10
CA VAL A 219 13.25 6.62 -24.91
C VAL A 219 11.85 6.43 -24.33
N ALA A 220 10.94 5.83 -25.10
CA ALA A 220 9.59 5.53 -24.60
C ALA A 220 9.63 4.46 -23.47
N PRO A 221 8.74 4.56 -22.46
CA PRO A 221 8.55 3.53 -21.44
C PRO A 221 8.45 2.11 -22.00
N GLY A 222 8.99 1.13 -21.27
CA GLY A 222 8.96 -0.29 -21.67
C GLY A 222 9.92 -0.69 -22.79
N LYS A 223 10.65 0.25 -23.41
CA LYS A 223 11.73 -0.06 -24.38
C LYS A 223 13.06 -0.37 -23.70
N ARG A 224 13.33 0.29 -22.58
CA ARG A 224 14.48 0.07 -21.69
C ARG A 224 14.00 0.26 -20.26
N ILE A 225 14.77 -0.26 -19.32
CA ILE A 225 14.55 -0.02 -17.89
C ILE A 225 15.08 1.39 -17.59
N GLY A 226 14.23 2.22 -17.00
CA GLY A 226 14.56 3.55 -16.51
C GLY A 226 15.47 3.54 -15.28
N THR A 227 15.79 4.74 -14.80
CA THR A 227 16.67 4.95 -13.66
C THR A 227 16.24 6.19 -12.89
N PHE A 228 16.25 6.09 -11.57
CA PHE A 228 16.40 7.25 -10.70
C PHE A 228 17.82 7.31 -10.12
N ASP A 229 18.35 8.51 -10.03
CA ASP A 229 19.50 8.78 -9.19
C ASP A 229 19.06 9.17 -7.77
N ALA A 230 19.94 9.03 -6.79
CA ALA A 230 19.68 9.48 -5.43
C ALA A 230 19.23 10.94 -5.35
N LYS A 231 19.76 11.83 -6.22
CA LYS A 231 19.29 13.23 -6.28
C LYS A 231 17.80 13.34 -6.63
N ASP A 232 17.30 12.48 -7.51
CA ASP A 232 15.90 12.50 -7.94
C ASP A 232 15.02 11.99 -6.79
N ILE A 233 15.42 10.88 -6.16
CA ILE A 233 14.75 10.31 -4.99
C ILE A 233 14.72 11.31 -3.83
N ASN A 234 15.81 12.04 -3.62
CA ASN A 234 15.93 13.07 -2.59
C ASN A 234 14.94 14.23 -2.80
N VAL A 235 14.52 14.53 -4.04
CA VAL A 235 13.44 15.51 -4.30
C VAL A 235 12.12 15.02 -3.68
N ALA A 236 11.78 13.73 -3.84
CA ALA A 236 10.58 13.18 -3.21
C ALA A 236 10.70 13.14 -1.68
N ILE A 237 11.87 12.78 -1.15
CA ILE A 237 12.13 12.77 0.31
C ILE A 237 11.98 14.18 0.90
N ASP A 238 12.61 15.19 0.29
CA ASP A 238 12.56 16.57 0.77
C ASP A 238 11.11 17.09 0.76
N TYR A 239 10.36 16.83 -0.31
CA TYR A 239 8.96 17.22 -0.41
C TYR A 239 8.06 16.52 0.64
N LEU A 240 8.23 15.20 0.84
CA LEU A 240 7.48 14.47 1.87
C LEU A 240 7.84 14.97 3.28
N ALA A 241 9.12 15.25 3.55
CA ALA A 241 9.56 15.77 4.84
C ALA A 241 8.98 17.15 5.14
N GLU A 242 8.98 18.06 4.15
CA GLU A 242 8.31 19.35 4.27
C GLU A 242 6.81 19.20 4.55
N LEU A 243 6.14 18.27 3.85
CA LEU A 243 4.72 18.01 4.05
C LEU A 243 4.40 17.47 5.45
N VAL A 244 5.25 16.58 5.97
CA VAL A 244 5.15 16.04 7.33
C VAL A 244 5.27 17.16 8.36
N ARG A 245 6.28 18.03 8.23
CA ARG A 245 6.48 19.17 9.15
C ARG A 245 5.32 20.17 9.06
N LYS A 246 4.92 20.54 7.84
CA LYS A 246 3.87 21.53 7.56
C LYS A 246 2.53 21.13 8.18
N ASN A 247 2.18 19.85 8.12
CA ASN A 247 0.88 19.34 8.53
C ASN A 247 0.93 18.54 9.85
N ASN A 248 2.08 18.50 10.52
CA ASN A 248 2.30 17.74 11.77
C ASN A 248 1.86 16.27 11.65
N LEU A 249 2.30 15.60 10.57
CA LEU A 249 1.92 14.23 10.24
C LEU A 249 2.85 13.22 10.91
N PRO A 250 2.43 11.95 11.07
CA PRO A 250 3.37 10.87 11.27
C PRO A 250 4.31 10.73 10.05
N PRO A 251 5.48 10.06 10.21
CA PRO A 251 6.39 9.80 9.10
C PRO A 251 5.70 9.17 7.88
N LYS A 252 6.12 9.59 6.69
CA LYS A 252 5.65 9.00 5.43
C LYS A 252 6.51 7.83 5.03
N MET A 253 5.90 6.79 4.49
CA MET A 253 6.63 5.75 3.79
C MET A 253 6.84 6.13 2.32
N LEU A 254 8.05 5.85 1.84
CA LEU A 254 8.43 5.95 0.44
C LEU A 254 8.88 4.56 -0.04
N VAL A 255 8.07 3.92 -0.86
CA VAL A 255 8.41 2.67 -1.53
C VAL A 255 9.15 2.98 -2.82
N ILE A 256 10.32 2.38 -3.01
CA ILE A 256 11.15 2.52 -4.20
C ILE A 256 11.30 1.13 -4.82
N HIS A 257 10.65 0.91 -5.95
CA HIS A 257 10.67 -0.38 -6.64
C HIS A 257 12.04 -0.65 -7.28
N ARG A 258 12.55 -1.88 -7.14
CA ARG A 258 13.86 -2.25 -7.68
C ARG A 258 13.97 -3.74 -7.99
N PHE A 259 14.35 -4.06 -9.23
CA PHE A 259 14.69 -5.43 -9.63
C PHE A 259 15.97 -5.57 -10.45
N THR A 260 16.63 -4.46 -10.77
CA THR A 260 17.99 -4.44 -11.31
C THR A 260 18.87 -3.43 -10.56
N GLN A 261 20.18 -3.57 -10.67
CA GLN A 261 21.10 -2.63 -10.02
C GLN A 261 20.94 -1.21 -10.58
N GLY A 262 20.89 -1.06 -11.91
CA GLY A 262 20.90 0.24 -12.57
C GLY A 262 19.63 1.09 -12.39
N MET A 263 18.53 0.52 -11.87
CA MET A 263 17.31 1.28 -11.59
C MET A 263 17.50 2.39 -10.55
N VAL A 264 18.42 2.19 -9.61
CA VAL A 264 18.74 3.19 -8.58
C VAL A 264 20.24 3.38 -8.54
N THR A 265 20.71 4.59 -8.89
CA THR A 265 22.12 4.96 -8.82
C THR A 265 22.42 5.77 -7.56
N ASN A 266 23.67 5.69 -7.10
CA ASN A 266 24.17 6.45 -5.95
C ASN A 266 23.34 6.24 -4.66
N TYR A 267 22.83 5.02 -4.41
CA TYR A 267 21.92 4.72 -3.29
C TYR A 267 22.44 5.20 -1.91
N LYS A 268 23.75 5.29 -1.71
CA LYS A 268 24.38 5.79 -0.48
C LYS A 268 24.15 7.28 -0.22
N GLU A 269 23.79 8.03 -1.26
CA GLU A 269 23.46 9.45 -1.20
C GLU A 269 21.95 9.70 -1.00
N ILE A 270 21.14 8.63 -0.93
CA ILE A 270 19.73 8.74 -0.55
C ILE A 270 19.66 9.18 0.91
N LYS A 271 19.02 10.32 1.16
CA LYS A 271 18.86 10.90 2.49
C LYS A 271 17.99 9.98 3.36
N THR A 272 18.34 9.87 4.64
CA THR A 272 17.45 9.28 5.65
C THR A 272 17.11 10.36 6.67
N VAL A 273 15.84 10.67 6.82
CA VAL A 273 15.33 11.78 7.65
C VAL A 273 14.23 11.28 8.58
N PRO A 274 14.03 11.87 9.77
CA PRO A 274 13.01 11.40 10.72
C PRO A 274 11.57 11.35 10.17
N GLU A 275 11.28 12.18 9.16
CA GLU A 275 9.96 12.32 8.55
C GLU A 275 9.62 11.25 7.50
N VAL A 276 10.61 10.50 7.01
CA VAL A 276 10.41 9.57 5.88
C VAL A 276 11.04 8.20 6.18
N GLN A 277 10.25 7.15 6.00
CA GLN A 277 10.65 5.76 6.12
C GLN A 277 10.80 5.15 4.71
N ILE A 278 12.01 4.82 4.31
CA ILE A 278 12.33 4.37 2.96
C ILE A 278 12.33 2.84 2.88
N ILE A 279 11.60 2.32 1.90
CA ILE A 279 11.48 0.90 1.62
C ILE A 279 12.06 0.64 0.24
N MET A 280 13.18 -0.09 0.18
CA MET A 280 13.68 -0.64 -1.08
C MET A 280 12.96 -1.95 -1.38
N ASP A 281 12.06 -1.94 -2.35
CA ASP A 281 11.17 -3.07 -2.64
C ASP A 281 11.71 -3.94 -3.78
N MET A 282 11.89 -5.23 -3.53
CA MET A 282 12.29 -6.21 -4.53
C MET A 282 11.13 -6.49 -5.50
N ASP A 283 11.13 -5.81 -6.64
CA ASP A 283 10.03 -5.79 -7.63
C ASP A 283 10.24 -6.79 -8.81
N GLY A 284 11.17 -7.72 -8.67
CA GLY A 284 11.53 -8.67 -9.73
C GLY A 284 10.66 -9.92 -9.71
N TRP A 285 10.20 -10.38 -10.87
CA TRP A 285 9.45 -11.63 -11.01
C TRP A 285 10.32 -12.78 -11.52
N GLY A 286 9.88 -14.02 -11.26
CA GLY A 286 10.54 -15.24 -11.70
C GLY A 286 10.50 -16.35 -10.66
N ASP A 287 11.21 -17.44 -10.93
CA ASP A 287 11.34 -18.52 -9.96
C ASP A 287 12.09 -18.07 -8.69
N LYS A 288 11.92 -18.84 -7.60
CA LYS A 288 12.51 -18.53 -6.29
C LYS A 288 14.02 -18.30 -6.36
N VAL A 289 14.73 -19.07 -7.19
CA VAL A 289 16.19 -18.95 -7.33
C VAL A 289 16.57 -17.59 -7.91
N LEU A 290 15.91 -17.18 -9.00
CA LEU A 290 16.14 -15.87 -9.59
C LEU A 290 15.81 -14.75 -8.61
N LYS A 291 14.65 -14.83 -7.95
CA LYS A 291 14.22 -13.80 -6.98
C LYS A 291 15.16 -13.71 -5.78
N ARG A 292 15.65 -14.83 -5.25
CA ARG A 292 16.66 -14.82 -4.19
C ARG A 292 17.98 -14.19 -4.65
N SER A 293 18.40 -14.51 -5.87
CA SER A 293 19.63 -13.97 -6.45
C SER A 293 19.56 -12.44 -6.62
N THR A 294 18.43 -11.92 -7.11
CA THR A 294 18.23 -10.48 -7.26
C THR A 294 18.05 -9.76 -5.92
N TRP A 295 17.36 -10.37 -4.95
CA TRP A 295 17.31 -9.89 -3.56
C TRP A 295 18.72 -9.69 -2.98
N LEU A 296 19.55 -10.74 -3.04
CA LEU A 296 20.91 -10.71 -2.50
C LEU A 296 21.78 -9.65 -3.19
N ARG A 297 21.57 -9.43 -4.50
CA ARG A 297 22.41 -8.51 -5.28
C ARG A 297 21.99 -7.05 -5.15
N TYR A 298 20.70 -6.76 -5.13
CA TYR A 298 20.18 -5.40 -5.30
C TYR A 298 19.49 -4.81 -4.07
N ILE A 299 19.05 -5.65 -3.13
CA ILE A 299 18.44 -5.20 -1.88
C ILE A 299 19.44 -5.37 -0.75
N TYR A 300 19.86 -6.61 -0.48
CA TYR A 300 20.75 -6.90 0.66
C TYR A 300 22.10 -6.16 0.59
N ARG A 301 22.74 -6.12 -0.58
CA ARG A 301 24.08 -5.50 -0.79
C ARG A 301 24.05 -3.98 -0.94
N GLU A 302 22.88 -3.38 -1.08
CA GLU A 302 22.71 -1.93 -1.25
C GLU A 302 21.66 -1.40 -0.27
N PRO A 303 21.96 -1.49 1.03
CA PRO A 303 20.99 -1.19 2.07
C PRO A 303 20.72 0.32 2.15
N VAL A 304 19.45 0.70 2.35
CA VAL A 304 19.03 2.11 2.53
C VAL A 304 18.38 2.34 3.89
N GLN A 305 17.27 1.67 4.20
CA GLN A 305 16.64 1.75 5.53
C GLN A 305 15.81 0.51 5.86
N PHE A 306 14.75 0.25 5.10
CA PHE A 306 13.92 -0.96 5.20
C PHE A 306 13.85 -1.68 3.85
N ALA A 307 13.43 -2.94 3.88
CA ALA A 307 13.31 -3.78 2.69
C ALA A 307 11.88 -4.23 2.46
N GLY A 308 11.49 -4.28 1.19
CA GLY A 308 10.23 -4.84 0.72
C GLY A 308 10.43 -6.01 -0.26
N PHE A 309 9.42 -6.85 -0.41
CA PHE A 309 9.44 -7.95 -1.36
C PHE A 309 8.11 -8.07 -2.10
N LYS A 310 8.16 -8.07 -3.43
CA LYS A 310 6.98 -8.26 -4.26
C LYS A 310 6.80 -9.70 -4.71
N ILE A 311 5.57 -10.19 -4.64
CA ILE A 311 5.14 -11.52 -5.04
C ILE A 311 4.18 -11.37 -6.22
N PHE A 312 4.47 -12.06 -7.33
CA PHE A 312 3.63 -12.04 -8.52
C PHE A 312 2.90 -13.36 -8.67
N TYR A 313 1.60 -13.42 -8.34
CA TYR A 313 0.84 -14.66 -8.31
C TYR A 313 0.94 -15.45 -9.63
N LYS A 314 0.91 -14.73 -10.75
CA LYS A 314 0.95 -15.32 -12.10
C LYS A 314 2.36 -15.45 -12.67
N ASN A 315 3.25 -14.48 -12.42
CA ASN A 315 4.55 -14.45 -13.08
C ASN A 315 5.57 -15.37 -12.40
N ASP A 316 5.53 -15.45 -11.08
CA ASP A 316 6.45 -16.29 -10.30
C ASP A 316 6.11 -17.78 -10.46
N THR A 317 4.86 -18.10 -10.82
CA THR A 317 4.36 -19.47 -10.98
C THR A 317 4.41 -20.01 -12.41
N LYS A 318 4.92 -19.25 -13.38
CA LYS A 318 4.93 -19.65 -14.81
C LYS A 318 5.64 -21.00 -15.06
N LYS A 319 6.71 -21.28 -14.30
CA LYS A 319 7.49 -22.53 -14.43
C LYS A 319 7.09 -23.60 -13.41
N ASP A 320 6.60 -23.17 -12.25
CA ASP A 320 6.22 -24.04 -11.13
C ASP A 320 5.02 -23.44 -10.41
N LYS A 321 3.89 -24.17 -10.34
CA LYS A 321 2.67 -23.71 -9.68
C LYS A 321 2.86 -23.47 -8.18
N ASN A 322 3.85 -24.11 -7.56
CA ASN A 322 4.22 -23.93 -6.16
C ASN A 322 5.43 -22.96 -6.00
N GLY A 323 5.77 -22.24 -7.07
CA GLY A 323 6.94 -21.35 -7.14
C GLY A 323 6.83 -20.06 -6.33
N LEU A 324 5.70 -19.78 -5.67
CA LEU A 324 5.54 -18.60 -4.82
C LEU A 324 6.33 -18.77 -3.53
N TYR A 325 7.06 -17.72 -3.17
CA TYR A 325 7.59 -17.58 -1.82
C TYR A 325 6.45 -17.54 -0.81
N GLN A 326 6.51 -18.40 0.19
CA GLN A 326 5.60 -18.39 1.33
C GLN A 326 6.10 -17.44 2.42
N PRO A 327 5.22 -16.90 3.28
CA PRO A 327 5.61 -16.09 4.42
C PRO A 327 6.72 -16.71 5.27
N GLU A 328 6.64 -18.01 5.58
CA GLU A 328 7.62 -18.75 6.41
C GLU A 328 9.00 -18.88 5.75
N GLU A 329 9.09 -18.68 4.44
CA GLU A 329 10.35 -18.62 3.71
C GLU A 329 10.94 -17.21 3.74
N LEU A 330 10.11 -16.18 3.55
CA LEU A 330 10.55 -14.78 3.48
C LEU A 330 10.92 -14.19 4.84
N VAL A 331 10.28 -14.61 5.94
CA VAL A 331 10.69 -14.20 7.30
C VAL A 331 12.09 -14.67 7.67
N LYS A 332 12.66 -15.62 6.90
CA LYS A 332 14.05 -16.09 7.05
C LYS A 332 15.05 -15.29 6.22
N PHE A 333 14.61 -14.31 5.44
CA PHE A 333 15.51 -13.47 4.66
C PHE A 333 16.26 -12.51 5.57
N THR A 334 17.41 -12.06 5.08
CA THR A 334 18.23 -11.03 5.73
C THR A 334 18.34 -9.84 4.77
N PRO A 335 17.86 -8.66 5.18
CA PRO A 335 16.96 -8.41 6.31
C PRO A 335 15.60 -9.09 6.10
N LYS A 336 14.75 -9.16 7.13
CA LYS A 336 13.35 -9.56 6.95
C LYS A 336 12.62 -8.46 6.15
N PRO A 337 11.91 -8.80 5.05
CA PRO A 337 11.08 -7.81 4.38
C PRO A 337 9.91 -7.42 5.29
N LEU A 338 9.73 -6.11 5.47
CA LEU A 338 8.65 -5.53 6.29
C LEU A 338 7.50 -5.00 5.44
N TYR A 339 7.71 -4.86 4.14
CA TYR A 339 6.69 -4.48 3.18
C TYR A 339 6.55 -5.58 2.14
N ILE A 340 5.36 -6.16 2.02
CA ILE A 340 5.07 -7.25 1.11
C ILE A 340 4.04 -6.77 0.12
N GLN A 341 4.35 -6.83 -1.17
CA GLN A 341 3.45 -6.40 -2.21
C GLN A 341 3.02 -7.58 -3.06
N TYR A 342 1.72 -7.75 -3.26
CA TYR A 342 1.18 -8.77 -4.14
C TYR A 342 0.69 -8.13 -5.45
N GLN A 343 0.98 -8.81 -6.56
CA GLN A 343 0.55 -8.41 -7.91
C GLN A 343 -0.01 -9.57 -8.73
#